data_AF-A0A529YIN5-F1
#
_entry.id   AF-A0A529YIN5-F1
#
_cell.length_a   1.000
_cell.length_b   1.000
_cell.length_c   1.000
_cell.angle_alpha   90.00
_cell.angle_beta   90.00
_cell.angle_gamma   90.00
#
_symmetry.space_group_name_H-M   'P 1'
#
loop_
_entity.id
_entity.type
_entity.pdbx_description
1 polymer ?
#
loop_
_entity_poly.entity_id
_entity_poly.type
_entity_poly.pdbx_seq_one_letter_code
_entity_poly.pdbx_strand_id
1 'polypeptide(L)'
;LIMRARMRDRAVSKAPRFKLAACAIFREEAPFLAEWIRFHQGVGFEHFYLYNNFSTDDFKAVLDPFIQQGLVTLVDWPRPVGQLSAYRDCIRRRWREALWIGFFDIDEFLFAPDGRDVPSVLRDYRDLPGVCVWQAFYGSSGHVERPESPLVEAFTMRAGPDITTVKTILNPRMVYRPGVHQSKFLSGEGVDTDRRTIVPGMPPKLDILRINHYWSRSLADLDQKIRRGDASTSTPRDRDWHFDFESKLNVERDEAILEAMQRQR
;
A
#
# COMPACT_ATOMS: atom_id res chain seq x y z
N LEU A 1 9.76 -25.46 12.02
CA LEU A 1 8.82 -24.38 11.64
C LEU A 1 8.83 -24.11 10.13
N ILE A 2 10.00 -23.87 9.52
CA ILE A 2 10.17 -23.56 8.08
C ILE A 2 9.56 -24.63 7.14
N MET A 3 9.83 -25.92 7.37
CA MET A 3 9.27 -27.00 6.54
C MET A 3 7.73 -26.97 6.51
N ARG A 4 7.09 -26.71 7.66
CA ARG A 4 5.62 -26.57 7.75
C ARG A 4 5.12 -25.35 6.97
N ALA A 5 5.84 -24.22 7.02
CA ALA A 5 5.51 -23.02 6.24
C ALA A 5 5.61 -23.29 4.73
N ARG A 6 6.68 -23.96 4.27
CA ARG A 6 6.83 -24.35 2.85
C ARG A 6 5.76 -25.33 2.38
N MET A 7 5.37 -26.31 3.20
CA MET A 7 4.25 -27.21 2.87
C MET A 7 2.92 -26.46 2.75
N ARG A 8 2.65 -25.55 3.67
CA ARG A 8 1.47 -24.66 3.63
C ARG A 8 1.46 -23.79 2.38
N ASP A 9 2.61 -23.21 2.04
CA ASP A 9 2.78 -22.39 0.85
C ASP A 9 2.51 -23.17 -0.45
N ARG A 10 3.06 -24.38 -0.57
CA ARG A 10 2.78 -25.29 -1.69
C ARG A 10 1.31 -25.66 -1.78
N ALA A 11 0.65 -25.91 -0.65
CA ALA A 11 -0.77 -26.24 -0.62
C ALA A 11 -1.64 -25.08 -1.13
N VAL A 12 -1.40 -23.85 -0.63
CA VAL A 12 -2.12 -22.64 -1.08
C VAL A 12 -1.81 -22.33 -2.54
N SER A 13 -0.56 -22.53 -2.99
CA SER A 13 -0.13 -22.23 -4.36
C SER A 13 -0.82 -23.05 -5.45
N LYS A 14 -1.41 -24.20 -5.12
CA LYS A 14 -2.14 -25.04 -6.10
C LYS A 14 -3.48 -24.44 -6.52
N ALA A 15 -4.17 -23.80 -5.60
CA ALA A 15 -5.50 -23.24 -5.80
C ALA A 15 -5.75 -22.13 -4.76
N PRO A 16 -5.08 -20.98 -4.90
CA PRO A 16 -5.30 -19.87 -3.99
C PRO A 16 -6.71 -19.32 -4.19
N ARG A 17 -7.32 -18.83 -3.11
CA ARG A 17 -8.57 -18.08 -3.23
C ARG A 17 -8.31 -16.73 -3.93
N PHE A 18 -7.20 -16.09 -3.62
CA PHE A 18 -6.72 -14.86 -4.26
C PHE A 18 -5.22 -14.99 -4.60
N LYS A 19 -4.78 -14.53 -5.76
CA LYS A 19 -3.38 -14.31 -6.12
C LYS A 19 -2.82 -13.11 -5.36
N LEU A 20 -3.57 -12.02 -5.25
CA LEU A 20 -3.10 -10.80 -4.61
C LEU A 20 -4.22 -10.13 -3.82
N ALA A 21 -3.92 -9.79 -2.56
CA ALA A 21 -4.81 -9.03 -1.71
C ALA A 21 -4.07 -7.86 -1.04
N ALA A 22 -4.83 -6.82 -0.68
CA ALA A 22 -4.33 -5.70 0.09
C ALA A 22 -4.81 -5.81 1.54
N CYS A 23 -3.99 -5.35 2.48
CA CYS A 23 -4.41 -5.10 3.84
C CYS A 23 -4.02 -3.68 4.24
N ALA A 24 -5.01 -2.91 4.67
CA ALA A 24 -4.84 -1.52 5.08
C ALA A 24 -5.59 -1.27 6.38
N ILE A 25 -5.07 -0.34 7.17
CA ILE A 25 -5.79 0.27 8.28
C ILE A 25 -6.09 1.69 7.87
N PHE A 26 -7.28 2.18 8.18
CA PHE A 26 -7.69 3.52 7.77
C PHE A 26 -8.44 4.23 8.90
N ARG A 27 -8.36 5.56 8.86
CA ARG A 27 -9.09 6.47 9.74
C ARG A 27 -9.43 7.72 8.94
N GLU A 28 -10.70 8.12 8.90
CA GLU A 28 -11.14 9.33 8.18
C GLU A 28 -10.61 9.39 6.72
N GLU A 29 -10.79 8.31 5.96
CA GLU A 29 -10.29 8.17 4.58
C GLU A 29 -11.42 7.90 3.57
N ALA A 30 -12.69 8.02 3.98
CA ALA A 30 -13.84 7.68 3.13
C ALA A 30 -13.79 8.30 1.73
N PRO A 31 -13.36 9.57 1.53
CA PRO A 31 -13.29 10.16 0.20
C PRO A 31 -12.33 9.46 -0.78
N PHE A 32 -11.38 8.68 -0.28
CA PHE A 32 -10.31 8.07 -1.08
C PHE A 32 -10.49 6.56 -1.26
N LEU A 33 -11.28 5.91 -0.40
CA LEU A 33 -11.43 4.44 -0.39
C LEU A 33 -11.90 3.88 -1.72
N ALA A 34 -12.92 4.50 -2.34
CA ALA A 34 -13.50 3.97 -3.57
C ALA A 34 -12.55 4.05 -4.76
N GLU A 35 -11.82 5.15 -4.90
CA GLU A 35 -10.80 5.30 -5.95
C GLU A 35 -9.64 4.33 -5.72
N TRP A 36 -9.13 4.26 -4.48
CA TRP A 36 -8.03 3.37 -4.12
C TRP A 36 -8.39 1.90 -4.39
N ILE A 37 -9.59 1.45 -4.02
CA ILE A 37 -10.05 0.07 -4.31
C ILE A 37 -10.14 -0.17 -5.82
N ARG A 38 -10.78 0.72 -6.58
CA ARG A 38 -10.98 0.56 -8.03
C ARG A 38 -9.65 0.53 -8.79
N PHE A 39 -8.72 1.40 -8.42
CA PHE A 39 -7.38 1.39 -9.00
C PHE A 39 -6.69 0.05 -8.78
N HIS A 40 -6.63 -0.41 -7.52
CA HIS A 40 -5.96 -1.67 -7.19
C HIS A 40 -6.64 -2.87 -7.85
N GLN A 41 -7.98 -2.86 -7.95
CA GLN A 41 -8.71 -3.87 -8.70
C GLN A 41 -8.30 -3.89 -10.17
N GLY A 42 -8.15 -2.72 -10.80
CA GLY A 42 -7.72 -2.58 -12.20
C GLY A 42 -6.33 -3.17 -12.46
N VAL A 43 -5.42 -3.11 -11.50
CA VAL A 43 -4.06 -3.68 -11.60
C VAL A 43 -3.94 -5.11 -11.05
N GLY A 44 -5.07 -5.76 -10.73
CA GLY A 44 -5.14 -7.20 -10.44
C GLY A 44 -5.26 -7.58 -8.97
N PHE A 45 -5.58 -6.65 -8.05
CA PHE A 45 -5.97 -7.02 -6.69
C PHE A 45 -7.36 -7.65 -6.68
N GLU A 46 -7.50 -8.77 -5.99
CA GLU A 46 -8.75 -9.54 -5.96
C GLU A 46 -9.50 -9.41 -4.64
N HIS A 47 -8.85 -8.94 -3.57
CA HIS A 47 -9.48 -8.77 -2.25
C HIS A 47 -8.82 -7.70 -1.38
N PHE A 48 -9.61 -7.07 -0.53
CA PHE A 48 -9.19 -5.98 0.36
C PHE A 48 -9.59 -6.26 1.81
N TYR A 49 -8.60 -6.39 2.69
CA TYR A 49 -8.82 -6.50 4.14
C TYR A 49 -8.64 -5.11 4.78
N LEU A 50 -9.75 -4.44 5.05
CA LEU A 50 -9.75 -3.07 5.56
C LEU A 50 -10.08 -3.03 7.04
N TYR A 51 -9.18 -2.43 7.82
CA TYR A 51 -9.30 -2.29 9.26
C TYR A 51 -9.72 -0.84 9.58
N ASN A 52 -10.96 -0.67 10.04
CA ASN A 52 -11.47 0.63 10.47
C ASN A 52 -10.89 1.02 11.84
N ASN A 53 -10.15 2.11 11.92
CA ASN A 53 -9.54 2.61 13.15
C ASN A 53 -10.17 3.93 13.59
N PHE A 54 -11.27 3.83 14.34
CA PHE A 54 -11.97 5.00 14.89
C PHE A 54 -12.48 6.02 13.85
N SER A 55 -12.81 5.57 12.63
CA SER A 55 -13.42 6.46 11.64
C SER A 55 -14.86 6.79 12.02
N THR A 56 -15.25 8.04 11.77
CA THR A 56 -16.59 8.58 12.00
C THR A 56 -17.22 9.19 10.74
N ASP A 57 -16.45 9.30 9.65
CA ASP A 57 -16.92 9.63 8.32
C ASP A 57 -17.85 8.56 7.70
N ASP A 58 -18.28 8.79 6.46
CA ASP A 58 -19.26 7.95 5.75
C ASP A 58 -18.69 6.66 5.15
N PHE A 59 -17.52 6.19 5.63
CA PHE A 59 -16.77 5.07 5.04
C PHE A 59 -17.62 3.81 4.82
N LYS A 60 -18.63 3.55 5.65
CA LYS A 60 -19.54 2.41 5.49
C LYS A 60 -20.35 2.51 4.20
N ALA A 61 -20.90 3.69 3.88
CA ALA A 61 -21.65 3.91 2.65
C ALA A 61 -20.74 3.77 1.43
N VAL A 62 -19.51 4.28 1.51
CA VAL A 62 -18.50 4.15 0.46
C VAL A 62 -18.09 2.69 0.23
N LEU A 63 -17.94 1.91 1.31
CA LEU A 63 -17.48 0.52 1.24
C LEU A 63 -18.60 -0.48 0.93
N ASP A 64 -19.87 -0.18 1.21
CA ASP A 64 -20.98 -1.12 1.08
C ASP A 64 -21.03 -1.80 -0.32
N PRO A 65 -20.93 -1.08 -1.45
CA PRO A 65 -20.93 -1.72 -2.77
C PRO A 65 -19.82 -2.77 -2.94
N PHE A 66 -18.63 -2.51 -2.40
CA PHE A 66 -17.48 -3.41 -2.48
C PHE A 66 -17.61 -4.60 -1.50
N ILE A 67 -18.28 -4.41 -0.37
CA ILE A 67 -18.62 -5.48 0.58
C ILE A 67 -19.66 -6.42 -0.04
N GLN A 68 -20.72 -5.89 -0.64
CA GLN A 68 -21.76 -6.70 -1.30
C GLN A 68 -21.21 -7.51 -2.48
N GLN A 69 -20.21 -6.97 -3.20
CA GLN A 69 -19.49 -7.69 -4.25
C GLN A 69 -18.50 -8.75 -3.73
N GLY A 70 -18.28 -8.81 -2.41
CA GLY A 70 -17.32 -9.72 -1.80
C GLY A 70 -15.85 -9.32 -1.98
N LEU A 71 -15.57 -8.09 -2.46
CA LEU A 71 -14.21 -7.56 -2.66
C LEU A 71 -13.58 -7.07 -1.35
N VAL A 72 -14.40 -6.58 -0.41
CA VAL A 72 -13.93 -6.01 0.85
C VAL A 72 -14.34 -6.88 2.03
N THR A 73 -13.38 -7.18 2.90
CA THR A 73 -13.64 -7.59 4.28
C THR A 73 -13.31 -6.43 5.21
N LEU A 74 -14.36 -5.83 5.78
CA LEU A 74 -14.25 -4.78 6.77
C LEU A 74 -14.10 -5.36 8.18
N VAL A 75 -13.14 -4.88 8.95
CA VAL A 75 -12.89 -5.27 10.34
C VAL A 75 -12.85 -4.02 11.20
N ASP A 76 -13.71 -3.94 12.21
CA ASP A 76 -13.61 -2.87 13.21
C ASP A 76 -12.37 -3.10 14.10
N TRP A 77 -11.51 -2.09 14.16
CA TRP A 77 -10.23 -2.14 14.85
C TRP A 77 -9.94 -0.88 15.68
N PRO A 78 -10.77 -0.58 16.70
CA PRO A 78 -10.62 0.59 17.57
C PRO A 78 -9.49 0.40 18.58
N ARG A 79 -8.24 0.39 18.09
CA ARG A 79 -7.03 0.24 18.91
C ARG A 79 -6.11 1.45 18.73
N PRO A 80 -5.67 2.11 19.83
CA PRO A 80 -4.59 3.09 19.76
C PRO A 80 -3.33 2.42 19.22
N VAL A 81 -2.57 3.11 18.36
CA VAL A 81 -1.35 2.56 17.74
C VAL A 81 -1.66 1.20 17.05
N GLY A 82 -2.79 1.16 16.34
CA GLY A 82 -3.43 -0.07 15.87
C GLY A 82 -2.76 -0.72 14.67
N GLN A 83 -1.97 0.01 13.87
CA GLN A 83 -1.53 -0.44 12.54
C GLN A 83 -0.79 -1.79 12.56
N LEU A 84 0.25 -1.91 13.38
CA LEU A 84 1.02 -3.16 13.44
C LEU A 84 0.19 -4.33 13.97
N SER A 85 -0.75 -4.07 14.88
CA SER A 85 -1.65 -5.11 15.41
C SER A 85 -2.69 -5.56 14.39
N ALA A 86 -3.17 -4.66 13.53
CA ALA A 86 -4.07 -4.97 12.42
C ALA A 86 -3.37 -5.87 11.39
N TYR A 87 -2.15 -5.53 10.98
CA TYR A 87 -1.35 -6.34 10.05
C TYR A 87 -1.04 -7.74 10.62
N ARG A 88 -0.76 -7.85 11.93
CA ARG A 88 -0.62 -9.15 12.61
C ARG A 88 -1.91 -9.96 12.60
N ASP A 89 -3.05 -9.32 12.84
CA ASP A 89 -4.35 -9.99 12.77
C ASP A 89 -4.66 -10.48 11.35
N CYS A 90 -4.37 -9.66 10.34
CA CYS A 90 -4.55 -10.00 8.94
C CYS A 90 -3.77 -11.27 8.59
N ILE A 91 -2.46 -11.32 8.86
CA ILE A 91 -1.65 -12.52 8.60
C ILE A 91 -2.21 -13.72 9.37
N ARG A 92 -2.50 -13.56 10.65
CA ARG A 92 -2.96 -14.66 11.50
C ARG A 92 -4.26 -15.28 10.99
N ARG A 93 -5.20 -14.48 10.46
CA ARG A 93 -6.51 -14.95 9.99
C ARG A 93 -6.52 -15.33 8.51
N ARG A 94 -5.75 -14.61 7.68
CA ARG A 94 -5.90 -14.60 6.21
C ARG A 94 -4.75 -15.27 5.45
N TRP A 95 -3.76 -15.84 6.14
CA TRP A 95 -2.58 -16.43 5.48
C TRP A 95 -2.88 -17.53 4.45
N ARG A 96 -4.06 -18.17 4.53
CA ARG A 96 -4.51 -19.20 3.57
C ARG A 96 -5.25 -18.64 2.36
N GLU A 97 -5.70 -17.40 2.42
CA GLU A 97 -6.65 -16.86 1.45
C GLU A 97 -5.93 -16.29 0.22
N ALA A 98 -4.78 -15.65 0.39
CA ALA A 98 -4.05 -15.03 -0.71
C ALA A 98 -2.65 -15.62 -0.95
N LEU A 99 -2.15 -15.69 -2.20
CA LEU A 99 -0.74 -16.00 -2.50
C LEU A 99 0.18 -14.89 -2.02
N TRP A 100 -0.21 -13.64 -2.26
CA TRP A 100 0.50 -12.44 -1.84
C TRP A 100 -0.45 -11.53 -1.07
N ILE A 101 0.05 -10.91 -0.01
CA ILE A 101 -0.61 -9.80 0.67
C ILE A 101 0.33 -8.61 0.65
N GLY A 102 -0.15 -7.43 0.31
CA GLY A 102 0.59 -6.18 0.53
C GLY A 102 -0.01 -5.39 1.70
N PHE A 103 0.85 -4.73 2.48
CA PHE A 103 0.41 -3.76 3.49
C PHE A 103 0.51 -2.35 2.92
N PHE A 104 -0.58 -1.60 3.00
CA PHE A 104 -0.70 -0.29 2.38
C PHE A 104 -1.37 0.71 3.30
N ASP A 105 -1.06 1.97 3.05
CA ASP A 105 -1.85 3.13 3.45
C ASP A 105 -2.80 3.53 2.28
N ILE A 106 -3.89 4.24 2.56
CA ILE A 106 -4.91 4.59 1.55
C ILE A 106 -4.41 5.65 0.54
N ASP A 107 -3.23 6.21 0.76
CA ASP A 107 -2.51 7.09 -0.16
C ASP A 107 -1.44 6.37 -1.00
N GLU A 108 -1.37 5.02 -0.96
CA GLU A 108 -0.34 4.23 -1.65
C GLU A 108 -0.92 3.39 -2.81
N PHE A 109 -0.40 3.61 -4.01
CA PHE A 109 -0.89 3.02 -5.27
C PHE A 109 0.19 2.15 -5.91
N LEU A 110 0.06 0.81 -5.80
CA LEU A 110 0.99 -0.16 -6.39
C LEU A 110 0.64 -0.46 -7.85
N PHE A 111 1.61 -0.38 -8.76
CA PHE A 111 1.43 -0.76 -10.16
C PHE A 111 2.74 -1.23 -10.79
N ALA A 112 2.64 -1.81 -11.99
CA ALA A 112 3.77 -2.07 -12.87
C ALA A 112 3.87 -0.96 -13.93
N PRO A 113 4.99 -0.22 -14.03
CA PRO A 113 5.14 0.89 -14.99
C PRO A 113 4.98 0.49 -16.46
N ASP A 114 5.27 -0.77 -16.79
CA ASP A 114 5.10 -1.33 -18.14
C ASP A 114 3.65 -1.66 -18.51
N GLY A 115 2.71 -1.46 -17.58
CA GLY A 115 1.28 -1.70 -17.79
C GLY A 115 0.82 -3.13 -17.49
N ARG A 116 1.70 -4.07 -17.12
CA ARG A 116 1.25 -5.41 -16.71
C ARG A 116 0.41 -5.36 -15.45
N ASP A 117 -0.45 -6.37 -15.26
CA ASP A 117 -1.09 -6.58 -13.96
C ASP A 117 -0.04 -7.01 -12.92
N VAL A 118 -0.21 -6.56 -11.68
CA VAL A 118 0.75 -6.82 -10.59
C VAL A 118 0.90 -8.32 -10.31
N PRO A 119 -0.17 -9.14 -10.26
CA PRO A 119 -0.03 -10.59 -10.11
C PRO A 119 0.87 -11.24 -11.17
N SER A 120 0.78 -10.80 -12.43
CA SER A 120 1.63 -11.30 -13.52
C SER A 120 3.10 -11.03 -13.26
N VAL A 121 3.47 -9.83 -12.81
CA VAL A 121 4.85 -9.48 -12.43
C VAL A 121 5.31 -10.29 -11.23
N LEU A 122 4.46 -10.44 -10.20
CA LEU A 122 4.78 -11.22 -8.99
C LEU A 122 4.99 -12.72 -9.23
N ARG A 123 4.66 -13.26 -10.42
CA ARG A 123 5.00 -14.64 -10.78
C ARG A 123 6.51 -14.88 -10.83
N ASP A 124 7.27 -13.88 -11.27
CA ASP A 124 8.73 -13.96 -11.43
C ASP A 124 9.48 -13.94 -10.09
N TYR A 125 8.76 -13.71 -9.00
CA TYR A 125 9.27 -13.59 -7.64
C TYR A 125 8.71 -14.65 -6.69
N ARG A 126 8.08 -15.72 -7.20
CA ARG A 126 7.45 -16.76 -6.36
C ARG A 126 8.43 -17.58 -5.51
N ASP A 127 9.72 -17.54 -5.84
CA ASP A 127 10.79 -18.14 -5.03
C ASP A 127 11.13 -17.32 -3.77
N LEU A 128 10.68 -16.06 -3.69
CA LEU A 128 10.96 -15.17 -2.58
C LEU A 128 9.87 -15.21 -1.50
N PRO A 129 10.24 -14.96 -0.22
CA PRO A 129 9.26 -14.82 0.85
C PRO A 129 8.55 -13.45 0.81
N GLY A 130 9.14 -12.45 0.16
CA GLY A 130 8.57 -11.11 -0.03
C GLY A 130 9.32 -10.30 -1.07
N VAL A 131 8.61 -9.38 -1.71
CA VAL A 131 9.15 -8.38 -2.66
C VAL A 131 9.01 -7.01 -2.02
N CYS A 132 10.12 -6.30 -1.86
CA CYS A 132 10.16 -4.92 -1.37
C CYS A 132 9.96 -3.97 -2.55
N VAL A 133 8.86 -3.22 -2.57
CA VAL A 133 8.55 -2.28 -3.65
C VAL A 133 8.83 -0.87 -3.17
N TRP A 134 9.62 -0.13 -3.94
CA TRP A 134 10.00 1.24 -3.64
C TRP A 134 8.85 2.21 -3.85
N GLN A 135 8.80 3.22 -2.99
CA GLN A 135 7.80 4.29 -3.03
C GLN A 135 8.39 5.56 -3.64
N ALA A 136 7.66 6.18 -4.55
CA ALA A 136 7.87 7.55 -4.99
C ALA A 136 6.87 8.45 -4.24
N PHE A 137 7.36 9.47 -3.53
CA PHE A 137 6.51 10.35 -2.71
C PHE A 137 6.00 11.54 -3.51
N TYR A 138 4.68 11.68 -3.58
CA TYR A 138 3.99 12.75 -4.30
C TYR A 138 3.48 13.83 -3.34
N GLY A 139 3.64 15.08 -3.78
CA GLY A 139 3.23 16.28 -3.07
C GLY A 139 1.86 16.79 -3.53
N SER A 140 1.55 18.03 -3.16
CA SER A 140 0.28 18.67 -3.50
C SER A 140 0.11 19.04 -4.96
N SER A 141 1.19 19.02 -5.74
CA SER A 141 1.22 19.57 -7.09
C SER A 141 0.73 21.03 -7.14
N GLY A 142 0.87 21.76 -6.03
CA GLY A 142 0.40 23.14 -5.85
C GLY A 142 -1.09 23.27 -5.51
N HIS A 143 -1.83 22.17 -5.35
CA HIS A 143 -3.26 22.22 -5.00
C HIS A 143 -3.48 22.58 -3.53
N VAL A 144 -4.16 23.72 -3.30
CA VAL A 144 -4.62 24.12 -1.96
C VAL A 144 -5.83 23.28 -1.55
N GLU A 145 -6.86 23.26 -2.40
CA GLU A 145 -8.07 22.45 -2.23
C GLU A 145 -8.00 21.19 -3.09
N ARG A 146 -8.77 20.17 -2.69
CA ARG A 146 -8.86 18.94 -3.47
C ARG A 146 -9.54 19.22 -4.82
N PRO A 147 -8.90 18.91 -5.96
CA PRO A 147 -9.53 19.06 -7.26
C PRO A 147 -10.61 17.99 -7.48
N GLU A 148 -11.51 18.23 -8.43
CA GLU A 148 -12.58 17.28 -8.81
C GLU A 148 -12.07 16.11 -9.66
N SER A 149 -10.89 16.26 -10.27
CA SER A 149 -10.26 15.21 -11.09
C SER A 149 -9.79 14.03 -10.23
N PRO A 150 -9.66 12.82 -10.81
CA PRO A 150 -9.06 11.67 -10.13
C PRO A 150 -7.70 12.00 -9.52
N LEU A 151 -7.39 11.38 -8.38
CA LEU A 151 -6.19 11.65 -7.60
C LEU A 151 -4.92 11.44 -8.44
N VAL A 152 -4.85 10.34 -9.20
CA VAL A 152 -3.68 10.03 -10.03
C VAL A 152 -3.47 11.00 -11.21
N GLU A 153 -4.52 11.74 -11.60
CA GLU A 153 -4.46 12.76 -12.66
C GLU A 153 -4.13 14.14 -12.09
N ALA A 154 -4.60 14.44 -10.88
CA ALA A 154 -4.39 15.70 -10.20
C ALA A 154 -2.95 15.86 -9.68
N PHE A 155 -2.44 14.84 -9.00
CA PHE A 155 -1.21 14.95 -8.22
C PHE A 155 -0.03 14.37 -9.00
N THR A 156 0.55 15.16 -9.91
CA THR A 156 1.62 14.72 -10.83
C THR A 156 3.01 15.15 -10.42
N MET A 157 3.19 15.85 -9.31
CA MET A 157 4.49 16.29 -8.80
C MET A 157 4.98 15.40 -7.65
N ARG A 158 6.25 14.96 -7.73
CA ARG A 158 6.89 14.12 -6.72
C ARG A 158 8.22 14.67 -6.22
N ALA A 159 8.68 14.13 -5.10
CA ALA A 159 10.02 14.32 -4.57
C ALA A 159 11.08 13.68 -5.47
N GLY A 160 12.33 14.12 -5.31
CA GLY A 160 13.50 13.41 -5.81
C GLY A 160 13.66 12.00 -5.23
N PRO A 161 14.49 11.14 -5.84
CA PRO A 161 14.60 9.71 -5.50
C PRO A 161 15.14 9.43 -4.08
N ASP A 162 15.74 10.43 -3.42
CA ASP A 162 16.26 10.30 -2.05
C ASP A 162 15.16 10.23 -0.98
N ILE A 163 13.96 10.76 -1.29
CA ILE A 163 12.79 10.63 -0.41
C ILE A 163 12.03 9.39 -0.83
N THR A 164 12.41 8.27 -0.21
CA THR A 164 11.82 6.98 -0.53
C THR A 164 11.82 6.06 0.69
N THR A 165 10.97 5.05 0.62
CA THR A 165 11.00 3.87 1.50
C THR A 165 10.41 2.70 0.71
N VAL A 166 10.28 1.54 1.35
CA VAL A 166 9.68 0.36 0.74
C VAL A 166 8.44 -0.09 1.49
N LYS A 167 7.51 -0.70 0.76
CA LYS A 167 6.51 -1.62 1.32
C LYS A 167 6.84 -3.04 0.89
N THR A 168 6.40 -4.02 1.67
CA THR A 168 6.62 -5.43 1.33
C THR A 168 5.35 -6.08 0.82
N ILE A 169 5.40 -6.63 -0.39
CA ILE A 169 4.41 -7.57 -0.91
C ILE A 169 4.87 -8.96 -0.51
N LEU A 170 4.18 -9.55 0.48
CA LEU A 170 4.69 -10.69 1.23
C LEU A 170 3.93 -11.97 0.94
N ASN A 171 4.62 -13.09 1.09
CA ASN A 171 4.02 -14.40 1.22
C ASN A 171 3.56 -14.56 2.68
N PRO A 172 2.25 -14.49 3.00
CA PRO A 172 1.78 -14.52 4.38
C PRO A 172 2.06 -15.84 5.11
N ARG A 173 2.41 -16.93 4.41
CA ARG A 173 2.82 -18.20 5.04
C ARG A 173 4.22 -18.13 5.65
N MET A 174 5.06 -17.22 5.15
CA MET A 174 6.48 -17.14 5.49
C MET A 174 6.78 -16.07 6.54
N VAL A 175 5.85 -15.17 6.84
CA VAL A 175 6.05 -14.07 7.80
C VAL A 175 5.97 -14.59 9.24
N TYR A 176 6.95 -14.23 10.07
CA TYR A 176 6.84 -14.41 11.53
C TYR A 176 6.68 -13.09 12.28
N ARG A 177 7.10 -11.96 11.68
CA ARG A 177 6.92 -10.63 12.24
C ARG A 177 6.56 -9.64 11.12
N PRO A 178 5.26 -9.30 10.98
CA PRO A 178 4.83 -8.22 10.11
C PRO A 178 5.51 -6.90 10.49
N GLY A 179 5.73 -6.03 9.52
CA GLY A 179 6.19 -4.65 9.73
C GLY A 179 5.47 -3.70 8.77
N VAL A 180 5.50 -2.41 9.09
CA VAL A 180 4.83 -1.36 8.30
C VAL A 180 5.52 -1.15 6.95
N HIS A 181 6.86 -1.16 6.93
CA HIS A 181 7.67 -1.04 5.71
C HIS A 181 8.22 -2.39 5.27
N GLN A 182 8.97 -3.04 6.17
CA GLN A 182 9.62 -4.32 5.94
C GLN A 182 9.16 -5.37 6.95
N SER A 183 8.78 -6.55 6.44
CA SER A 183 8.42 -7.71 7.26
C SER A 183 9.59 -8.67 7.42
N LYS A 184 9.55 -9.50 8.48
CA LYS A 184 10.55 -10.55 8.72
C LYS A 184 9.99 -11.94 8.50
N PHE A 185 10.81 -12.79 7.88
CA PHE A 185 10.42 -14.08 7.33
C PHE A 185 11.12 -15.25 8.03
N LEU A 186 10.45 -16.39 8.06
CA LEU A 186 10.95 -17.63 8.66
C LEU A 186 12.21 -18.15 7.97
N SER A 187 12.42 -17.80 6.71
CA SER A 187 13.57 -18.18 5.89
C SER A 187 13.68 -17.19 4.74
N GLY A 188 14.90 -16.70 4.48
CA GLY A 188 15.16 -15.63 3.52
C GLY A 188 14.79 -14.25 4.07
N GLU A 189 15.00 -13.23 3.23
CA GLU A 189 14.63 -11.84 3.49
C GLU A 189 13.82 -11.30 2.30
N GLY A 190 13.12 -10.19 2.51
CA GLY A 190 12.53 -9.44 1.40
C GLY A 190 13.61 -8.71 0.61
N VAL A 191 13.52 -8.75 -0.71
CA VAL A 191 14.43 -8.06 -1.64
C VAL A 191 13.63 -7.24 -2.64
N ASP A 192 14.24 -6.23 -3.25
CA ASP A 192 13.56 -5.45 -4.29
C ASP A 192 13.38 -6.22 -5.61
N THR A 193 12.83 -5.55 -6.61
CA THR A 193 12.59 -6.10 -7.94
C THR A 193 13.88 -6.49 -8.69
N ASP A 194 15.03 -5.92 -8.33
CA ASP A 194 16.36 -6.31 -8.81
C ASP A 194 17.00 -7.41 -7.92
N ARG A 195 16.23 -7.97 -6.98
CA ARG A 195 16.66 -8.98 -6.00
C ARG A 195 17.78 -8.47 -5.07
N ARG A 196 17.81 -7.17 -4.79
CA ARG A 196 18.77 -6.53 -3.88
C ARG A 196 18.21 -6.48 -2.46
N THR A 197 19.05 -6.78 -1.47
CA THR A 197 18.69 -6.57 -0.06
C THR A 197 18.57 -5.08 0.22
N ILE A 198 17.50 -4.67 0.88
CA ILE A 198 17.24 -3.27 1.20
C ILE A 198 18.19 -2.80 2.31
N VAL A 199 18.96 -1.76 2.01
CA VAL A 199 19.84 -1.08 2.97
C VAL A 199 19.55 0.43 2.95
N PRO A 200 19.75 1.15 4.08
CA PRO A 200 19.54 2.59 4.13
C PRO A 200 20.35 3.33 3.06
N GLY A 201 19.71 4.31 2.39
CA GLY A 201 20.37 5.19 1.43
C GLY A 201 20.63 4.59 0.04
N MET A 202 20.19 3.36 -0.25
CA MET A 202 20.33 2.81 -1.61
C MET A 202 19.31 3.47 -2.57
N PRO A 203 19.66 3.64 -3.85
CA PRO A 203 18.75 4.24 -4.82
C PRO A 203 17.56 3.32 -5.13
N PRO A 204 16.34 3.88 -5.25
CA PRO A 204 15.13 3.11 -5.50
C PRO A 204 15.12 2.54 -6.93
N LYS A 205 14.41 1.43 -7.10
CA LYS A 205 14.08 0.84 -8.40
C LYS A 205 12.58 0.90 -8.60
N LEU A 206 12.17 1.66 -9.62
CA LEU A 206 10.80 2.09 -9.84
C LEU A 206 10.26 1.64 -11.21
N ASP A 207 10.96 0.73 -11.89
CA ASP A 207 10.77 0.33 -13.28
C ASP A 207 9.96 -0.97 -13.45
N ILE A 208 10.05 -1.91 -12.50
CA ILE A 208 9.32 -3.19 -12.55
C ILE A 208 8.03 -3.15 -11.72
N LEU A 209 8.15 -2.78 -10.45
CA LEU A 209 7.03 -2.49 -9.56
C LEU A 209 7.32 -1.18 -8.85
N ARG A 210 6.29 -0.38 -8.68
CA ARG A 210 6.38 0.95 -8.08
C ARG A 210 5.15 1.24 -7.25
N ILE A 211 5.36 1.92 -6.13
CA ILE A 211 4.26 2.52 -5.35
C ILE A 211 4.34 4.04 -5.50
N ASN A 212 3.26 4.66 -5.97
CA ASN A 212 3.08 6.10 -5.81
C ASN A 212 2.46 6.36 -4.43
N HIS A 213 3.15 7.12 -3.59
CA HIS A 213 2.67 7.53 -2.27
C HIS A 213 2.24 8.99 -2.32
N TYR A 214 0.94 9.24 -2.47
CA TYR A 214 0.34 10.58 -2.50
C TYR A 214 0.22 11.16 -1.10
N TRP A 215 1.38 11.41 -0.51
CA TRP A 215 1.53 11.62 0.93
C TRP A 215 0.78 12.85 1.44
N SER A 216 0.87 13.99 0.74
CA SER A 216 0.14 15.20 1.13
C SER A 216 -1.25 15.26 0.53
N ARG A 217 -1.40 14.84 -0.74
CA ARG A 217 -2.53 15.25 -1.60
C ARG A 217 -2.64 16.78 -1.55
N SER A 218 -3.83 17.39 -1.59
CA SER A 218 -3.97 18.85 -1.47
C SER A 218 -3.53 19.37 -0.09
N LEU A 219 -3.26 20.67 0.05
CA LEU A 219 -2.92 21.24 1.35
C LEU A 219 -4.07 21.13 2.36
N ALA A 220 -5.32 21.19 1.92
CA ALA A 220 -6.50 20.93 2.74
C ALA A 220 -6.56 19.47 3.24
N ASP A 221 -6.21 18.51 2.38
CA ASP A 221 -6.09 17.10 2.77
C ASP A 221 -4.96 16.87 3.76
N LEU A 222 -3.81 17.53 3.56
CA LEU A 222 -2.68 17.47 4.50
C LEU A 222 -3.08 18.03 5.88
N ASP A 223 -3.81 19.14 5.91
CA ASP A 223 -4.32 19.74 7.13
C ASP A 223 -5.31 18.80 7.87
N GLN A 224 -6.16 18.09 7.13
CA GLN A 224 -7.00 17.01 7.69
C GLN A 224 -6.15 15.85 8.24
N LYS A 225 -5.14 15.41 7.50
CA LYS A 225 -4.20 14.34 7.92
C LYS A 225 -3.49 14.70 9.23
N ILE A 226 -3.04 15.95 9.38
CA ILE A 226 -2.43 16.46 10.61
C ILE A 226 -3.41 16.40 11.78
N ARG A 227 -4.64 16.89 11.60
CA ARG A 227 -5.68 16.87 12.66
C ARG A 227 -6.06 15.45 13.08
N ARG A 228 -6.17 14.54 12.12
CA ARG A 228 -6.53 13.13 12.37
C ARG A 228 -5.49 12.40 13.21
N GLY A 229 -4.21 12.69 12.98
CA GLY A 229 -3.10 11.97 13.58
C GLY A 229 -2.81 10.62 12.89
N ASP A 230 -1.95 9.83 13.53
CA ASP A 230 -1.34 8.62 12.97
C ASP A 230 -1.76 7.35 13.75
N ALA A 231 -2.04 6.25 13.03
CA ALA A 231 -2.36 4.95 13.62
C ALA A 231 -1.10 4.14 14.04
N SER A 232 0.09 4.66 13.76
CA SER A 232 1.41 4.02 13.97
C SER A 232 2.16 4.54 15.20
N THR A 233 1.81 5.73 15.71
CA THR A 233 2.50 6.39 16.82
C THR A 233 1.51 7.18 17.68
N SER A 234 1.77 7.23 18.99
CA SER A 234 1.03 8.10 19.93
C SER A 234 1.63 9.51 20.03
N THR A 235 2.81 9.73 19.44
CA THR A 235 3.50 11.03 19.46
C THR A 235 3.31 11.69 18.10
N PRO A 236 2.39 12.66 17.97
CA PRO A 236 2.16 13.36 16.72
C PRO A 236 3.36 14.24 16.38
N ARG A 237 3.65 14.37 15.09
CA ARG A 237 4.57 15.39 14.60
C ARG A 237 3.85 16.73 14.56
N ASP A 238 4.56 17.82 14.80
CA ASP A 238 3.97 19.15 14.71
C ASP A 238 3.61 19.53 13.27
N ARG A 239 2.86 20.62 13.14
CA ARG A 239 2.42 21.15 11.84
C ARG A 239 3.63 21.52 10.97
N ASP A 240 4.63 22.18 11.54
CA ASP A 240 5.78 22.70 10.81
C ASP A 240 6.59 21.59 10.15
N TRP A 241 6.75 20.45 10.83
CA TRP A 241 7.38 19.27 10.26
C TRP A 241 6.64 18.76 9.02
N HIS A 242 5.31 18.77 9.02
CA HIS A 242 4.54 18.28 7.87
C HIS A 242 4.68 19.19 6.66
N PHE A 243 4.67 20.51 6.86
CA PHE A 243 4.86 21.47 5.77
C PHE A 243 6.32 21.53 5.30
N ASP A 244 7.31 21.35 6.18
CA ASP A 244 8.71 21.17 5.78
C ASP A 244 8.87 19.91 4.92
N PHE A 245 8.22 18.79 5.29
CA PHE A 245 8.24 17.59 4.46
C PHE A 245 7.53 17.79 3.12
N GLU A 246 6.33 18.37 3.11
CA GLU A 246 5.55 18.67 1.88
C GLU A 246 6.34 19.52 0.89
N SER A 247 7.09 20.52 1.38
CA SER A 247 7.89 21.42 0.54
C SER A 247 8.92 20.70 -0.33
N LYS A 248 9.28 19.45 0.04
CA LYS A 248 10.26 18.61 -0.65
C LYS A 248 9.62 17.64 -1.65
N LEU A 249 8.28 17.59 -1.72
CA LEU A 249 7.53 16.59 -2.51
C LEU A 249 7.06 17.07 -3.89
N ASN A 250 7.36 18.32 -4.27
CA ASN A 250 6.88 18.92 -5.52
C ASN A 250 8.03 19.29 -6.48
N VAL A 251 9.04 18.42 -6.59
CA VAL A 251 10.31 18.72 -7.27
C VAL A 251 10.27 18.39 -8.75
N GLU A 252 9.71 17.23 -9.11
CA GLU A 252 9.70 16.75 -10.50
C GLU A 252 8.32 16.24 -10.91
N ARG A 253 7.95 16.48 -12.17
CA ARG A 253 6.71 15.96 -12.76
C ARG A 253 6.89 14.48 -13.08
N ASP A 254 5.94 13.65 -12.69
CA ASP A 254 5.96 12.21 -12.93
C ASP A 254 4.54 11.66 -13.17
N GLU A 255 4.31 11.23 -14.40
CA GLU A 255 3.03 10.70 -14.89
C GLU A 255 3.09 9.19 -15.16
N ALA A 256 4.08 8.48 -14.61
CA ALA A 256 4.31 7.05 -14.91
C ALA A 256 3.07 6.17 -14.67
N ILE A 257 2.24 6.51 -13.68
CA ILE A 257 0.99 5.80 -13.39
C ILE A 257 -0.06 6.01 -14.50
N LEU A 258 -0.12 7.22 -15.07
CA LEU A 258 -1.05 7.54 -16.16
C LEU A 258 -0.62 6.81 -17.44
N GLU A 259 0.68 6.80 -17.72
CA GLU A 259 1.22 6.02 -18.85
C GLU A 259 0.96 4.52 -18.69
N ALA A 260 1.15 3.97 -17.49
CA ALA A 260 0.87 2.56 -17.22
C ALA A 260 -0.62 2.23 -17.41
N MET A 261 -1.52 3.10 -16.96
CA MET A 261 -2.97 2.94 -17.15
C MET A 261 -3.37 3.03 -18.63
N GLN A 262 -2.66 3.83 -19.45
CA GLN A 262 -2.90 3.88 -20.89
C GLN A 262 -2.47 2.59 -21.60
N ARG A 263 -1.36 1.97 -21.17
CA ARG A 263 -0.86 0.70 -21.71
C ARG A 263 -1.76 -0.51 -21.37
N GLN A 264 -2.63 -0.39 -20.37
CA GLN A 264 -3.60 -1.42 -19.95
C GLN A 264 -4.89 -1.44 -20.77
N ARG A 265 -5.18 -0.38 -21.53
CA ARG A 265 -6.38 -0.23 -22.36
C ARG A 265 -6.13 -0.80 -23.76
#